data_AF-A0A6G1D444-F1
#
_entry.id   AF-A0A6G1D444-F1
#
_cell.length_a   1.000
_cell.length_b   1.000
_cell.length_c   1.000
_cell.angle_alpha   90.00
_cell.angle_beta   90.00
_cell.angle_gamma   90.00
#
_symmetry.space_group_name_H-M   'P 1'
#
loop_
_entity.id
_entity.type
_entity.pdbx_description
1 polymer ?
#
loop_
_entity_poly.entity_id
_entity_poly.type
_entity_poly.pdbx_seq_one_letter_code
_entity_poly.pdbx_strand_id
1 'polypeptide(L)'
;STKLNVNLVCYKGHNYPVWDVQFSPVGHYFASASHDRTTRIWSMDKIQPLRIMAGHLSDVDCVQWHVNCNYIATGSSDKTGSMPSAIFNNTQNEANMTKVAARETQETPESFRR
;
A
#
# COMPACT_ATOMS: atom_id res chain seq x y z
N SER A 1 -2.85 18.21 29.40
CA SER A 1 -2.01 17.91 28.22
C SER A 1 -2.11 16.42 27.95
N THR A 2 -3.05 16.02 27.10
CA THR A 2 -3.22 14.62 26.67
C THR A 2 -2.08 14.30 25.71
N LYS A 3 -1.09 13.56 26.23
CA LYS A 3 0.00 13.02 25.42
C LYS A 3 -0.64 12.04 24.43
N LEU A 4 -0.91 12.50 23.21
CA LEU A 4 -1.26 11.60 22.12
C LEU A 4 -0.05 10.69 21.98
N ASN A 5 -0.20 9.40 22.33
CA ASN A 5 0.80 8.39 22.04
C ASN A 5 0.79 8.18 20.53
N VAL A 6 1.40 9.11 19.80
CA VAL A 6 1.55 9.02 18.35
C VAL A 6 2.61 7.95 18.10
N ASN A 7 2.17 6.75 17.73
CA ASN A 7 3.08 5.71 17.26
C ASN A 7 3.49 6.08 15.84
N LEU A 8 4.60 6.81 15.71
CA LEU A 8 5.15 7.20 14.41
C LEU A 8 5.94 6.02 13.84
N VAL A 9 5.51 5.53 12.68
CA VAL A 9 6.19 4.48 11.93
C VAL A 9 6.90 5.09 10.73
N CYS A 10 8.17 4.75 10.53
CA CYS A 10 8.98 5.24 9.42
C CYS A 10 9.17 4.14 8.36
N TYR A 11 8.58 4.35 7.18
CA TYR A 11 8.75 3.47 6.02
C TYR A 11 9.93 3.93 5.18
N LYS A 12 10.97 3.10 5.11
CA LYS A 12 12.19 3.37 4.34
C LYS A 12 12.27 2.44 3.15
N GLY A 13 12.60 2.98 1.98
CA GLY A 13 12.83 2.15 0.80
C GLY A 13 12.86 2.90 -0.51
N HIS A 14 12.18 4.04 -0.63
CA HIS A 14 12.29 4.89 -1.82
C HIS A 14 13.67 5.55 -1.89
N ASN A 15 14.25 5.55 -3.08
CA ASN A 15 15.58 6.13 -3.32
C ASN A 15 15.53 7.61 -3.71
N TYR A 16 14.34 8.13 -3.99
CA TYR A 16 14.07 9.49 -4.41
C TYR A 16 12.83 10.02 -3.65
N PRO A 17 12.52 11.33 -3.74
CA PRO A 17 11.35 11.91 -3.11
C PRO A 17 10.06 11.15 -3.43
N VAL A 18 9.21 11.02 -2.43
CA VAL A 18 7.84 10.50 -2.57
C VAL A 18 6.96 11.70 -2.87
N TRP A 19 6.21 11.62 -3.96
CA TRP A 19 5.37 12.73 -4.43
C TRP A 19 3.91 12.58 -4.04
N ASP A 20 3.44 11.35 -3.99
CA ASP A 20 2.05 11.06 -3.67
C ASP A 20 1.94 9.82 -2.78
N VAL A 21 0.95 9.83 -1.91
CA VAL A 21 0.60 8.74 -1.01
C VAL A 21 -0.91 8.64 -0.94
N GLN A 22 -1.41 7.43 -1.12
CA GLN A 22 -2.85 7.19 -1.03
C GLN A 22 -3.17 5.92 -0.27
N PHE A 23 -4.11 6.06 0.66
CA PHE A 23 -4.64 4.95 1.44
C PHE A 23 -5.62 4.12 0.62
N SER A 24 -5.59 2.81 0.86
CA SER A 24 -6.60 1.90 0.35
C SER A 24 -7.95 2.16 1.03
N PRO A 25 -9.07 2.13 0.30
CA PRO A 25 -10.42 2.21 0.87
C PRO A 25 -10.76 1.12 1.90
N VAL A 26 -10.08 -0.04 1.86
CA VAL A 26 -10.33 -1.16 2.79
C VAL A 26 -9.62 -0.98 4.14
N GLY A 27 -8.79 0.07 4.30
CA GLY A 27 -7.88 0.19 5.43
C GLY A 27 -6.73 -0.81 5.35
N HIS A 28 -5.73 -0.70 6.23
CA HIS A 28 -4.55 -1.58 6.36
C HIS A 28 -3.45 -1.48 5.28
N TYR A 29 -3.71 -0.84 4.15
CA TYR A 29 -2.71 -0.64 3.09
C TYR A 29 -2.66 0.80 2.60
N PHE A 30 -1.49 1.18 2.09
CA PHE A 30 -1.32 2.43 1.35
C PHE A 30 -0.32 2.23 0.22
N ALA A 31 -0.45 3.05 -0.81
CA ALA A 31 0.47 3.12 -1.92
C ALA A 31 1.25 4.43 -1.87
N SER A 32 2.51 4.41 -2.29
CA SER A 32 3.35 5.59 -2.43
C SER A 32 3.97 5.64 -3.82
N ALA A 33 3.89 6.80 -4.46
CA ALA A 33 4.53 7.11 -5.74
C ALA A 33 5.80 7.91 -5.52
N SER A 34 6.86 7.59 -6.27
CA SER A 34 8.15 8.24 -6.14
C SER A 34 8.81 8.49 -7.50
N HIS A 35 9.66 9.51 -7.51
CA HIS A 35 10.62 9.80 -8.59
C HIS A 35 11.71 8.74 -8.74
N ASP A 36 11.73 7.69 -7.89
CA ASP A 36 12.57 6.51 -8.14
C ASP A 36 12.01 5.62 -9.27
N ARG A 37 10.96 6.09 -9.96
CA ARG A 37 10.21 5.43 -11.02
C ARG A 37 9.47 4.18 -10.54
N THR A 38 9.26 4.07 -9.23
CA THR A 38 8.54 2.97 -8.61
C THR A 38 7.35 3.48 -7.83
N THR A 39 6.30 2.67 -7.85
CA THR A 39 5.19 2.80 -6.90
C THR A 39 5.26 1.63 -5.94
N ARG A 40 5.15 1.86 -4.63
CA ARG A 40 5.25 0.81 -3.62
C ARG A 40 3.95 0.68 -2.85
N ILE A 41 3.57 -0.56 -2.56
CA ILE A 41 2.43 -0.87 -1.70
C ILE A 41 2.98 -1.28 -0.35
N TRP A 42 2.42 -0.71 0.70
CA TRP A 42 2.81 -0.91 2.09
C TRP A 42 1.64 -1.46 2.90
N SER A 43 1.98 -2.22 3.94
CA SER A 43 1.04 -2.65 4.96
C SER A 43 1.24 -1.81 6.22
N MET A 44 0.15 -1.50 6.92
CA MET A 44 0.24 -0.85 8.22
C MET A 44 0.90 -1.76 9.27
N ASP A 45 0.79 -3.07 9.09
CA ASP A 45 1.30 -4.09 10.04
C ASP A 45 2.79 -4.38 9.84
N LYS A 46 3.33 -4.06 8.66
CA LYS A 46 4.72 -4.37 8.29
C LYS A 46 5.41 -3.15 7.71
N ILE A 47 6.58 -2.82 8.25
CA ILE A 47 7.42 -1.69 7.81
C ILE A 47 8.13 -1.98 6.46
N GLN A 48 7.85 -3.11 5.82
CA GLN A 48 8.44 -3.50 4.53
C GLN A 48 7.44 -3.35 3.39
N PRO A 49 7.90 -3.02 2.17
CA PRO A 49 7.01 -2.92 1.02
C PRO A 49 6.51 -4.32 0.66
N LEU A 50 5.19 -4.46 0.56
CA LEU A 50 4.56 -5.71 0.11
C LEU A 50 4.83 -5.96 -1.37
N ARG A 51 4.88 -4.88 -2.16
CA ARG A 51 5.07 -4.92 -3.59
C ARG A 51 5.75 -3.66 -4.07
N ILE A 52 6.67 -3.83 -5.00
CA ILE A 52 7.31 -2.74 -5.73
C ILE A 52 6.84 -2.86 -7.18
N MET A 53 6.15 -1.84 -7.66
CA MET A 53 5.66 -1.72 -9.02
C MET A 53 6.66 -0.87 -9.78
N ALA A 54 7.52 -1.55 -10.55
CA ALA A 54 8.50 -0.95 -11.43
C ALA A 54 8.07 -1.19 -12.88
N GLY A 55 8.28 -0.19 -13.74
CA GLY A 55 7.85 -0.26 -15.14
C GLY A 55 7.70 1.11 -15.79
N HIS A 56 7.65 2.18 -15.00
CA HIS A 56 7.67 3.54 -15.52
C HIS A 56 9.06 3.89 -16.05
N LEU A 57 9.09 4.55 -17.21
CA LEU A 57 10.32 5.01 -17.85
C LEU A 57 10.78 6.37 -17.28
N SER A 58 9.88 7.06 -16.58
CA SER A 58 10.09 8.36 -15.96
C SER A 58 9.51 8.39 -14.55
N ASP A 59 9.58 9.56 -13.94
CA ASP A 59 9.12 9.88 -12.60
C ASP A 59 7.62 9.60 -12.42
N VAL A 60 7.26 8.96 -11.31
CA VAL A 60 5.86 8.72 -10.94
C VAL A 60 5.37 9.85 -10.06
N ASP A 61 4.36 10.56 -10.54
CA ASP A 61 3.87 11.79 -9.91
C ASP A 61 2.59 11.57 -9.11
N CYS A 62 1.78 10.55 -9.45
CA CYS A 62 0.53 10.28 -8.74
C CYS A 62 0.16 8.81 -8.69
N VAL A 63 -0.63 8.45 -7.66
CA VAL A 63 -1.19 7.11 -7.48
C VAL A 63 -2.67 7.19 -7.10
N GLN A 64 -3.49 6.36 -7.74
CA GLN A 64 -4.93 6.27 -7.48
C GLN A 64 -5.40 4.83 -7.24
N TRP A 65 -6.00 4.57 -6.09
CA TRP A 65 -6.74 3.35 -5.79
C TRP A 65 -8.09 3.38 -6.47
N HIS A 66 -8.42 2.28 -7.14
CA HIS A 66 -9.79 2.05 -7.58
C HIS A 66 -10.68 1.69 -6.37
N VAL A 67 -11.96 2.03 -6.43
CA VAL A 67 -12.93 1.79 -5.35
C VAL A 67 -13.09 0.32 -4.99
N ASN A 68 -12.83 -0.59 -5.93
CA ASN A 68 -12.83 -2.04 -5.69
C ASN A 68 -11.54 -2.56 -5.06
N CYS A 69 -10.54 -1.70 -4.81
CA CYS A 69 -9.27 -2.00 -4.17
C CYS A 69 -8.37 -3.04 -4.86
N ASN A 70 -8.79 -3.50 -6.04
CA ASN A 70 -8.10 -4.50 -6.85
C ASN A 70 -7.22 -3.88 -7.93
N TYR A 71 -7.42 -2.60 -8.22
CA TYR A 71 -6.63 -1.88 -9.21
C TYR A 71 -6.02 -0.62 -8.61
N ILE A 72 -4.82 -0.32 -9.06
CA ILE A 72 -4.11 0.93 -8.77
C ILE A 72 -3.71 1.53 -10.10
N ALA A 73 -4.12 2.77 -10.34
CA ALA A 73 -3.64 3.57 -11.46
C ALA A 73 -2.45 4.42 -11.00
N THR A 74 -1.43 4.54 -11.83
CA THR A 74 -0.26 5.37 -11.57
C THR A 74 -0.03 6.31 -12.75
N GLY A 75 0.21 7.58 -12.46
CA GLY A 75 0.57 8.60 -13.45
C GLY A 75 2.06 8.88 -13.41
N SER A 76 2.68 8.89 -14.58
CA SER A 76 4.11 9.13 -14.75
C SER A 76 4.31 10.16 -15.85
N SER A 77 5.34 11.00 -15.70
CA SER A 77 5.73 11.99 -16.70
C SER A 77 6.39 11.38 -17.95
N ASP A 78 6.28 10.06 -18.15
CA ASP A 78 6.90 9.31 -19.25
C ASP A 78 6.26 9.56 -20.62
N LYS A 79 5.00 9.96 -20.66
CA LYS A 79 4.27 10.27 -21.90
C LYS A 79 3.52 11.58 -21.73
N THR A 80 3.75 12.50 -22.65
CA THR A 80 3.21 13.86 -22.73
C THR A 80 1.69 13.92 -22.86
N GLY A 81 0.96 13.62 -21.78
CA GLY A 81 -0.48 13.82 -21.68
C GLY A 81 -1.02 13.40 -20.31
N SER A 82 -1.87 14.26 -19.74
CA SER A 82 -2.55 14.24 -18.42
C SER A 82 -3.31 12.97 -17.99
N MET A 83 -2.92 11.76 -18.41
CA MET A 83 -3.59 10.48 -18.13
C MET A 83 -2.68 9.54 -17.31
N PRO A 84 -3.26 8.64 -16.50
CA PRO A 84 -2.48 7.62 -15.81
C PRO A 84 -1.77 6.69 -16.81
N SER A 85 -0.45 6.57 -16.68
CA SER A 85 0.41 5.82 -17.60
C SER A 85 0.35 4.31 -17.42
N ALA A 86 -0.02 3.81 -16.22
CA ALA A 86 -0.15 2.38 -15.98
C ALA A 86 -1.29 2.03 -15.02
N ILE A 87 -1.87 0.84 -15.22
CA ILE A 87 -2.85 0.23 -14.32
C ILE A 87 -2.27 -1.08 -13.83
N PHE A 88 -2.08 -1.19 -12.52
CA PHE A 88 -1.59 -2.39 -11.85
C PHE A 88 -2.73 -3.13 -11.19
N ASN A 89 -2.70 -4.46 -11.30
CA ASN A 89 -3.62 -5.34 -10.60
C ASN A 89 -3.02 -5.76 -9.24
N ASN A 90 -3.77 -5.50 -8.18
CA ASN A 90 -3.43 -5.79 -6.79
C ASN A 90 -4.02 -7.14 -6.29
N THR A 91 -4.80 -7.87 -7.09
CA THR A 91 -5.47 -9.15 -6.70
C THR A 91 -4.52 -10.24 -6.18
N GLN A 92 -3.23 -10.22 -6.52
CA GLN A 92 -2.25 -11.14 -5.91
C GLN A 92 -2.10 -10.95 -4.39
N ASN A 93 -2.52 -9.80 -3.87
CA ASN A 93 -2.62 -9.60 -2.44
C ASN A 93 -3.89 -10.23 -1.85
N GLU A 94 -4.99 -10.44 -2.59
CA GLU A 94 -6.23 -11.06 -2.05
C GLU A 94 -5.98 -12.43 -1.43
N ALA A 95 -5.16 -13.28 -2.06
CA ALA A 95 -4.81 -14.59 -1.52
C ALA A 95 -4.03 -14.52 -0.18
N ASN A 96 -3.36 -13.41 0.10
CA ASN A 96 -2.73 -13.11 1.39
C ASN A 96 -3.63 -12.25 2.30
N MET A 97 -4.60 -11.49 1.75
CA MET A 97 -5.57 -10.67 2.48
C MET A 97 -6.63 -11.54 3.19
N THR A 98 -7.11 -12.63 2.56
CA THR A 98 -8.10 -13.52 3.18
C THR A 98 -7.50 -14.44 4.25
N LYS A 99 -6.20 -14.75 4.18
CA LYS A 99 -5.52 -15.63 5.15
C LYS A 99 -5.22 -14.95 6.49
N VAL A 100 -5.04 -13.63 6.51
CA VAL A 100 -4.76 -12.90 7.77
C VAL A 100 -6.03 -12.72 8.58
N ALA A 101 -7.16 -12.37 7.94
CA ALA A 101 -8.46 -12.27 8.61
C ALA A 101 -8.96 -13.62 9.18
N ALA A 102 -8.61 -14.74 8.56
CA ALA A 102 -8.97 -16.07 9.07
C ALA A 102 -8.08 -16.58 10.22
N ARG A 103 -6.90 -15.98 10.44
CA ARG A 103 -5.97 -16.39 11.51
C ARG A 103 -6.29 -15.76 12.86
N GLU A 104 -7.04 -14.67 12.92
CA GLU A 104 -7.42 -14.02 14.18
C GLU A 104 -8.65 -14.65 14.87
N THR A 105 -9.36 -15.57 14.21
CA THR A 105 -10.57 -16.21 14.77
C THR A 105 -10.35 -17.57 15.46
N GLN A 106 -9.11 -18.01 15.72
CA GLN A 106 -8.86 -19.35 16.31
C GLN A 106 -8.02 -19.42 17.59
N GLU A 107 -7.75 -18.33 18.29
CA GLU A 107 -7.14 -18.42 19.63
C GLU A 107 -7.97 -17.70 20.71
N THR A 108 -9.16 -18.24 20.98
CA THR A 108 -9.68 -18.22 22.36
C THR A 108 -9.35 -19.57 22.99
N PRO A 109 -8.35 -19.69 23.89
CA PRO A 109 -8.34 -20.82 24.79
C PRO A 109 -9.54 -20.65 25.71
N GLU A 110 -10.58 -21.47 25.51
CA GLU A 110 -11.67 -21.59 26.48
C GLU A 110 -11.05 -21.89 27.84
N SER A 111 -11.18 -20.91 28.71
CA SER A 111 -10.95 -21.01 30.13
C SER A 111 -11.79 -22.13 30.74
N PHE A 112 -11.14 -22.97 31.54
CA PHE A 112 -11.59 -23.29 32.89
C PHE A 112 -13.03 -23.81 33.02
N ARG A 113 -13.23 -25.14 32.91
CA ARG A 113 -14.28 -25.83 33.67
C ARG A 113 -13.84 -27.21 34.14
N ARG A 114 -13.65 -27.26 35.46
CA ARG A 114 -13.71 -28.38 36.42
C ARG A 114 -12.65 -29.48 36.35
#